data_AF-A0A923ZCL9-F1
#
_entry.id   AF-A0A923ZCL9-F1
#
_cell.length_a   1.000
_cell.length_b   1.000
_cell.length_c   1.000
_cell.angle_alpha   90.00
_cell.angle_beta   90.00
_cell.angle_gamma   90.00
#
_symmetry.space_group_name_H-M   'P 1'
#
loop_
_entity.id
_entity.type
_entity.pdbx_description
1 polymer ?
#
loop_
_entity_poly.entity_id
_entity_poly.type
_entity_poly.pdbx_seq_one_letter_code
_entity_poly.pdbx_strand_id
1 'polypeptide(L)'
;GAGGAIALSWEDVEQGEHPDASFNVLIHEFVHKIDMGRGDANGCPPFLAAYHQELRTIEWQREFSDAYAHFRNAVDNLEEQLPNDVDLDDPAVAAMYDALFSTLPMDPYAAIDPAEFFAVASEAFFVKPVPLAECYPGIYRLMQLYYGQNTLPNP
;
A
#
# COMPACT_ATOMS: atom_id res chain seq x y z
N GLY A 1 -19.61 -15.46 -17.99
CA GLY A 1 -19.99 -15.89 -16.65
C GLY A 1 -18.91 -16.83 -16.14
N ALA A 2 -18.04 -16.32 -15.29
CA ALA A 2 -17.12 -17.08 -14.45
C ALA A 2 -16.68 -16.10 -13.36
N GLY A 3 -17.53 -15.92 -12.35
CA GLY A 3 -17.12 -15.28 -11.10
C GLY A 3 -16.26 -16.29 -10.37
N GLY A 4 -14.94 -16.10 -10.41
CA GLY A 4 -14.03 -16.81 -9.52
C GLY A 4 -14.40 -16.41 -8.10
N ALA A 5 -14.93 -17.35 -7.33
CA ALA A 5 -15.18 -17.16 -5.91
C ALA A 5 -13.87 -16.73 -5.26
N ILE A 6 -13.90 -15.57 -4.59
CA ILE A 6 -12.82 -15.16 -3.70
C ILE A 6 -12.89 -16.12 -2.51
N ALA A 7 -12.15 -17.22 -2.61
CA ALA A 7 -11.85 -18.07 -1.48
C ALA A 7 -10.69 -17.39 -0.73
N LEU A 8 -11.01 -16.37 0.05
CA LEU A 8 -10.10 -15.98 1.12
C LEU A 8 -10.30 -17.02 2.21
N SER A 9 -9.23 -17.79 2.44
CA SER A 9 -9.20 -18.77 3.49
C SER A 9 -9.44 -18.01 4.80
N TRP A 10 -10.39 -18.46 5.58
CA TRP A 10 -10.60 -17.95 6.94
C TRP A 10 -9.38 -18.29 7.83
N GLU A 11 -8.47 -19.15 7.37
CA GLU A 11 -7.22 -19.53 8.04
C GLU A 11 -6.17 -18.40 8.04
N ASP A 12 -6.10 -17.56 7.00
CA ASP A 12 -5.19 -16.39 6.98
C ASP A 12 -5.71 -15.24 7.85
N VAL A 13 -7.03 -15.19 8.10
CA VAL A 13 -7.67 -14.22 9.01
C VAL A 13 -7.39 -14.57 10.48
N GLU A 14 -7.22 -15.86 10.81
CA GLU A 14 -6.88 -16.30 12.18
C GLU A 14 -5.37 -16.30 12.46
N GLN A 15 -4.50 -16.46 11.45
CA GLN A 15 -3.05 -16.31 11.65
C GLN A 15 -2.59 -14.83 11.77
N GLY A 16 -3.49 -13.88 11.50
CA GLY A 16 -3.29 -12.46 11.72
C GLY A 16 -3.47 -11.97 13.17
N GLU A 17 -3.71 -12.84 14.16
CA GLU A 17 -3.78 -12.46 15.58
C GLU A 17 -2.39 -12.20 16.21
N HIS A 18 -1.52 -11.50 15.49
CA HIS A 18 -0.55 -10.62 16.13
C HIS A 18 -1.22 -9.26 16.31
N PRO A 19 -1.30 -8.70 17.54
CA PRO A 19 -1.90 -7.38 17.80
C PRO A 19 -1.31 -6.23 16.97
N ASP A 20 -0.16 -6.48 16.32
CA ASP A 20 0.63 -5.55 15.51
C ASP A 20 0.65 -5.89 14.00
N ALA A 21 -0.11 -6.88 13.52
CA ALA A 21 -0.19 -7.19 12.08
C ALA A 21 -0.95 -6.08 11.34
N SER A 22 -0.20 -5.06 10.93
CA SER A 22 -0.65 -3.82 10.27
C SER A 22 -1.09 -4.01 8.81
N PHE A 23 -1.70 -5.15 8.48
CA PHE A 23 -2.08 -5.51 7.13
C PHE A 23 -3.58 -5.72 7.04
N ASN A 24 -4.22 -5.04 6.10
CA ASN A 24 -5.60 -5.31 5.77
C ASN A 24 -5.62 -6.01 4.40
N VAL A 25 -5.31 -7.31 4.42
CA VAL A 25 -5.30 -8.18 3.24
C VAL A 25 -6.62 -8.10 2.46
N LEU A 26 -7.75 -7.88 3.14
CA LEU A 26 -9.02 -7.68 2.46
C LEU A 26 -9.05 -6.40 1.62
N ILE A 27 -8.55 -5.28 2.16
CA ILE A 27 -8.41 -4.02 1.40
C ILE A 27 -7.43 -4.24 0.25
N HIS A 28 -6.29 -4.88 0.52
CA HIS A 28 -5.26 -5.18 -0.48
C HIS A 28 -5.83 -5.89 -1.71
N GLU A 29 -6.47 -7.04 -1.49
CA GLU A 29 -7.06 -7.86 -2.55
C GLU A 29 -8.17 -7.12 -3.29
N PHE A 30 -8.97 -6.35 -2.57
CA PHE A 30 -10.02 -5.54 -3.18
C PHE A 30 -9.46 -4.45 -4.09
N VAL A 31 -8.35 -3.82 -3.71
CA VAL A 31 -7.68 -2.79 -4.50
C VAL A 31 -7.09 -3.38 -5.78
N HIS A 32 -6.48 -4.56 -5.72
CA HIS A 32 -6.05 -5.27 -6.93
C HIS A 32 -7.21 -5.57 -7.88
N LYS A 33 -8.38 -5.98 -7.35
CA LYS A 33 -9.58 -6.17 -8.19
C LYS A 33 -10.07 -4.87 -8.84
N ILE A 34 -9.95 -3.74 -8.15
CA ILE A 34 -10.27 -2.43 -8.71
C ILE A 34 -9.29 -2.09 -9.84
N ASP A 35 -7.99 -2.23 -9.59
CA ASP A 35 -6.92 -1.88 -10.53
C ASP A 35 -7.02 -2.67 -11.84
N MET A 36 -7.37 -3.96 -11.72
CA MET A 36 -7.62 -4.85 -12.86
C MET A 36 -8.87 -4.48 -13.69
N GLY A 37 -9.63 -3.45 -13.32
CA GLY A 37 -10.86 -3.06 -14.01
C GLY A 37 -10.70 -2.66 -15.48
N ARG A 38 -9.47 -2.46 -15.97
CA ARG A 38 -9.15 -2.19 -17.40
C ARG A 38 -8.12 -3.15 -18.00
N GLY A 39 -7.69 -4.19 -17.29
CA GLY A 39 -6.64 -5.10 -17.74
C GLY A 39 -5.82 -5.63 -16.57
N ASP A 40 -4.52 -5.76 -16.75
CA ASP A 40 -3.61 -6.15 -15.66
C ASP A 40 -3.43 -4.99 -14.67
N ALA A 41 -3.16 -5.33 -13.41
CA ALA A 41 -2.87 -4.37 -12.36
C ALA A 41 -1.60 -3.57 -12.71
N ASN A 42 -1.65 -2.25 -12.54
CA ASN A 42 -0.56 -1.34 -12.89
C ASN A 42 -0.46 -0.11 -11.96
N GLY A 43 -1.19 -0.09 -10.85
CA GLY A 43 -1.24 1.01 -9.90
C GLY A 43 -2.06 2.22 -10.38
N CYS A 44 -2.82 2.09 -11.47
CA CYS A 44 -3.65 3.15 -12.03
C CYS A 44 -5.09 2.66 -12.25
N PRO A 45 -5.93 2.73 -11.21
CA PRO A 45 -7.27 2.18 -11.28
C PRO A 45 -8.16 2.96 -12.26
N PRO A 46 -9.25 2.33 -12.75
CA PRO A 46 -10.18 3.00 -13.64
C PRO A 46 -10.87 4.19 -12.95
N PHE A 47 -10.98 5.31 -13.66
CA PHE A 47 -11.77 6.45 -13.20
C PHE A 47 -13.19 6.40 -13.75
N LEU A 48 -14.16 6.51 -12.84
CA LEU A 48 -15.58 6.55 -13.18
C LEU A 48 -16.01 8.02 -13.30
N ALA A 49 -16.41 8.45 -14.50
CA ALA A 49 -16.74 9.86 -14.77
C ALA A 49 -17.85 10.44 -13.87
N ALA A 50 -18.74 9.58 -13.34
CA ALA A 50 -19.77 9.99 -12.40
C ALA A 50 -19.23 10.41 -11.02
N TYR A 51 -18.06 9.90 -10.63
CA TYR A 51 -17.49 10.07 -9.28
C TYR A 51 -16.15 10.81 -9.29
N HIS A 52 -15.37 10.67 -10.37
CA HIS A 52 -13.95 11.10 -10.42
C HIS A 52 -13.75 12.27 -11.39
N GLN A 53 -14.61 13.29 -11.32
CA GLN A 53 -14.55 14.45 -12.24
C GLN A 53 -13.26 15.27 -12.09
N GLU A 54 -12.69 15.26 -10.89
CA GLU A 54 -11.47 16.02 -10.56
C GLU A 54 -10.18 15.24 -10.84
N LEU A 55 -10.27 13.92 -11.04
CA LEU A 55 -9.09 13.08 -11.28
C LEU A 55 -8.70 13.05 -12.75
N ARG A 56 -7.40 13.20 -13.01
CA ARG A 56 -6.82 13.02 -14.34
C ARG A 56 -5.77 11.93 -14.31
N THR A 57 -5.86 11.00 -15.27
CA THR A 57 -4.94 9.86 -15.37
C THR A 57 -3.48 10.27 -15.41
N ILE A 58 -3.16 11.36 -16.12
CA ILE A 58 -1.78 11.90 -16.21
C ILE A 58 -1.26 12.37 -14.84
N GLU A 59 -2.13 13.03 -14.06
CA GLU A 59 -1.76 13.52 -12.72
C GLU A 59 -1.56 12.34 -11.76
N TRP A 60 -2.49 11.37 -11.79
CA TRP A 60 -2.35 10.14 -11.02
C TRP A 60 -1.06 9.39 -11.34
N GLN A 61 -0.82 9.10 -12.61
CA GLN A 61 0.37 8.37 -13.04
C GLN A 61 1.64 9.09 -12.62
N ARG A 62 1.69 10.42 -12.74
CA ARG A 62 2.85 11.19 -12.32
C ARG A 62 3.09 11.10 -10.81
N GLU A 63 2.10 11.47 -10.01
CA GLU A 63 2.25 11.53 -8.55
C GLU A 63 2.53 10.14 -7.96
N PHE A 64 1.85 9.09 -8.43
CA PHE A 64 2.11 7.73 -7.98
C PHE A 64 3.46 7.20 -8.45
N SER A 65 3.89 7.48 -9.69
CA SER A 65 5.22 7.05 -10.16
C SER A 65 6.35 7.74 -9.40
N ASP A 66 6.22 9.05 -9.14
CA ASP A 66 7.21 9.82 -8.39
C ASP A 66 7.28 9.33 -6.94
N ALA A 67 6.13 9.09 -6.30
CA ALA A 67 6.05 8.55 -4.95
C ALA A 67 6.60 7.12 -4.84
N TYR A 68 6.28 6.26 -5.80
CA TYR A 68 6.76 4.89 -5.87
C TYR A 68 8.28 4.84 -6.02
N ALA A 69 8.85 5.62 -6.95
CA ALA A 69 10.30 5.69 -7.12
C ALA A 69 11.01 6.19 -5.85
N HIS A 70 10.44 7.18 -5.16
CA HIS A 70 10.95 7.64 -3.87
C HIS A 70 10.88 6.55 -2.79
N PHE A 71 9.75 5.85 -2.69
CA PHE A 71 9.54 4.79 -1.70
C PHE A 71 10.50 3.60 -1.92
N ARG A 72 10.62 3.13 -3.16
CA ARG A 72 11.54 2.05 -3.52
C ARG A 72 12.98 2.39 -3.12
N ASN A 73 13.45 3.60 -3.46
CA ASN A 73 14.79 4.03 -3.05
C ASN A 73 14.95 4.08 -1.51
N ALA A 74 13.89 4.45 -0.77
CA ALA A 74 13.92 4.43 0.69
C ALA A 74 14.04 2.99 1.23
N VAL A 75 13.30 2.03 0.67
CA VAL A 75 13.40 0.60 1.00
C VAL A 75 14.81 0.08 0.69
N ASP A 76 15.32 0.32 -0.52
CA ASP A 76 16.67 -0.12 -0.93
C ASP A 76 17.74 0.41 0.04
N ASN A 77 17.68 1.69 0.44
CA ASN A 77 18.61 2.28 1.40
C ASN A 77 18.51 1.68 2.82
N LEU A 78 17.35 1.16 3.21
CA LEU A 78 17.18 0.46 4.49
C LEU A 78 17.72 -0.97 4.36
N GLU A 79 17.44 -1.67 3.27
CA GLU A 79 17.98 -3.01 3.01
C GLU A 79 19.52 -3.02 3.01
N GLU A 80 20.17 -1.99 2.48
CA GLU A 80 21.64 -1.84 2.52
C GLU A 80 22.22 -1.75 3.95
N GLN A 81 21.41 -1.42 4.95
CA GLN A 81 21.83 -1.39 6.36
C GLN A 81 21.71 -2.75 7.04
N LEU A 82 21.03 -3.71 6.43
CA LEU A 82 20.93 -5.08 6.94
C LEU A 82 22.26 -5.84 6.71
N PRO A 83 22.62 -6.76 7.61
CA PRO A 83 23.70 -7.72 7.37
C PRO A 83 23.41 -8.55 6.10
N ASN A 84 24.45 -8.92 5.35
CA ASN A 84 24.30 -9.73 4.13
C ASN A 84 23.71 -11.14 4.36
N ASP A 85 23.66 -11.61 5.61
CA ASP A 85 23.16 -12.92 6.01
C ASP A 85 22.00 -12.72 7.01
N VAL A 86 20.86 -12.27 6.47
CA VAL A 86 19.64 -12.05 7.26
C VAL A 86 19.00 -13.40 7.53
N ASP A 87 19.04 -13.83 8.79
CA ASP A 87 18.20 -14.90 9.30
C ASP A 87 17.01 -14.28 10.05
N LEU A 88 15.84 -14.22 9.40
CA LEU A 88 14.63 -13.66 10.03
C LEU A 88 14.09 -14.54 11.17
N ASP A 89 14.54 -15.79 11.29
CA ASP A 89 14.22 -16.63 12.44
C ASP A 89 15.07 -16.27 13.67
N ASP A 90 16.14 -15.48 13.53
CA ASP A 90 16.89 -14.90 14.64
C ASP A 90 16.11 -13.71 15.23
N PRO A 91 15.67 -13.78 16.51
CA PRO A 91 14.89 -12.70 17.13
C PRO A 91 15.61 -11.34 17.16
N ALA A 92 16.95 -11.32 17.19
CA ALA A 92 17.71 -10.08 17.16
C ALA A 92 17.68 -9.43 15.77
N VAL A 93 17.72 -10.24 14.72
CA VAL A 93 17.62 -9.79 13.33
C VAL A 93 16.19 -9.35 13.02
N ALA A 94 15.18 -10.10 13.45
CA ALA A 94 13.77 -9.71 13.32
C ALA A 94 13.47 -8.37 14.00
N ALA A 95 13.92 -8.17 15.25
CA ALA A 95 13.71 -6.91 15.96
C ALA A 95 14.45 -5.72 15.29
N MET A 96 15.62 -5.97 14.71
CA MET A 96 16.35 -4.96 13.94
C MET A 96 15.61 -4.62 12.64
N TYR A 97 15.09 -5.62 11.93
CA TYR A 97 14.25 -5.43 10.75
C TYR A 97 13.03 -4.56 11.09
N ASP A 98 12.26 -4.95 12.11
CA ASP A 98 11.10 -4.18 12.56
C ASP A 98 11.47 -2.73 12.91
N ALA A 99 12.55 -2.53 13.67
CA ALA A 99 13.00 -1.20 14.04
C ALA A 99 13.37 -0.35 12.82
N LEU A 100 14.06 -0.94 11.84
CA LEU A 100 14.52 -0.24 10.64
C LEU A 100 13.35 0.15 9.73
N PHE A 101 12.48 -0.81 9.42
CA PHE A 101 11.36 -0.61 8.50
C PHE A 101 10.16 0.10 9.15
N SER A 102 10.05 0.16 10.48
CA SER A 102 9.03 0.97 11.17
C SER A 102 9.13 2.48 10.91
N THR A 103 10.23 2.93 10.31
CA THR A 103 10.45 4.32 9.88
C THR A 103 9.73 4.66 8.57
N LEU A 104 9.30 3.66 7.80
CA LEU A 104 8.58 3.87 6.56
C LEU A 104 7.13 4.28 6.81
N PRO A 105 6.53 5.08 5.92
CA PRO A 105 5.13 5.50 6.05
C PRO A 105 4.12 4.38 5.78
N MET A 106 4.55 3.29 5.15
CA MET A 106 3.76 2.11 4.83
C MET A 106 4.68 0.91 4.67
N ASP A 107 4.11 -0.28 4.52
CA ASP A 107 4.86 -1.53 4.46
C ASP A 107 5.86 -1.60 3.28
N PRO A 108 7.09 -2.12 3.47
CA PRO A 108 8.08 -2.25 2.40
C PRO A 108 7.63 -3.10 1.21
N TYR A 109 6.62 -3.96 1.36
CA TYR A 109 6.00 -4.71 0.25
C TYR A 109 5.47 -3.78 -0.85
N ALA A 110 5.16 -2.53 -0.53
CA ALA A 110 4.82 -1.51 -1.52
C ALA A 110 5.94 -1.22 -2.55
N ALA A 111 7.19 -1.65 -2.31
CA ALA A 111 8.31 -1.44 -3.22
C ALA A 111 8.38 -2.46 -4.38
N ILE A 112 7.62 -3.56 -4.32
CA ILE A 112 7.68 -4.66 -5.31
C ILE A 112 7.37 -4.17 -6.72
N ASP A 113 6.20 -3.57 -6.92
CA ASP A 113 5.78 -2.99 -8.20
C ASP A 113 4.74 -1.87 -7.99
N PRO A 114 4.37 -1.11 -9.04
CA PRO A 114 3.38 -0.03 -8.91
C PRO A 114 1.98 -0.47 -8.46
N ALA A 115 1.56 -1.71 -8.76
CA ALA A 115 0.27 -2.22 -8.33
C ALA A 115 0.27 -2.49 -6.82
N GLU A 116 1.33 -3.14 -6.32
CA GLU A 116 1.53 -3.35 -4.89
C GLU A 116 1.68 -2.02 -4.14
N PHE A 117 2.36 -1.04 -4.73
CA PHE A 117 2.43 0.30 -4.16
C PHE A 117 1.05 0.92 -3.96
N PHE A 118 0.16 0.81 -4.96
CA PHE A 118 -1.20 1.32 -4.85
C PHE A 118 -2.06 0.53 -3.83
N ALA A 119 -1.92 -0.79 -3.78
CA ALA A 119 -2.62 -1.64 -2.83
C ALA A 119 -2.22 -1.34 -1.38
N VAL A 120 -0.93 -1.36 -1.07
CA VAL A 120 -0.41 -1.08 0.28
C VAL A 120 -0.63 0.38 0.69
N ALA A 121 -0.49 1.34 -0.24
CA ALA A 121 -0.86 2.72 0.04
C ALA A 121 -2.35 2.83 0.42
N SER A 122 -3.22 2.06 -0.25
CA SER A 122 -4.66 2.03 0.06
C SER A 122 -4.95 1.42 1.43
N GLU A 123 -4.22 0.37 1.83
CA GLU A 123 -4.27 -0.13 3.21
C GLU A 123 -3.88 0.97 4.22
N ALA A 124 -2.73 1.61 4.00
CA ALA A 124 -2.26 2.70 4.86
C ALA A 124 -3.27 3.85 4.93
N PHE A 125 -3.91 4.20 3.80
CA PHE A 125 -4.92 5.24 3.72
C PHE A 125 -6.12 4.96 4.64
N PHE A 126 -6.56 3.72 4.79
CA PHE A 126 -7.71 3.39 5.64
C PHE A 126 -7.34 3.02 7.08
N VAL A 127 -6.16 2.44 7.30
CA VAL A 127 -5.75 1.89 8.60
C VAL A 127 -4.87 2.86 9.39
N LYS A 128 -3.86 3.45 8.76
CA LYS A 128 -2.85 4.32 9.41
C LYS A 128 -2.49 5.50 8.49
N PRO A 129 -3.40 6.46 8.28
CA PRO A 129 -3.27 7.47 7.22
C PRO A 129 -2.25 8.57 7.50
N VAL A 130 -1.89 8.81 8.77
CA VAL A 130 -1.04 9.96 9.15
C VAL A 130 0.34 9.90 8.49
N PRO A 131 1.14 8.81 8.61
CA PRO A 131 2.44 8.74 7.95
C PRO A 131 2.35 8.86 6.42
N LEU A 132 1.34 8.25 5.81
CA LEU A 132 1.09 8.36 4.36
C LEU A 132 0.85 9.82 3.95
N ALA A 133 -0.01 10.54 4.67
CA ALA A 133 -0.34 11.93 4.37
C ALA A 133 0.84 12.88 4.58
N GLU A 134 1.68 12.63 5.59
CA GLU A 134 2.87 13.43 5.88
C GLU A 134 3.98 13.21 4.85
N CYS A 135 4.27 11.95 4.49
CA CYS A 135 5.34 11.62 3.56
C CYS A 135 4.94 11.81 2.08
N TYR A 136 3.69 11.51 1.74
CA TYR A 136 3.18 11.54 0.36
C TYR A 136 1.85 12.30 0.24
N PRO A 137 1.83 13.63 0.52
CA PRO A 137 0.60 14.42 0.48
C PRO A 137 -0.08 14.45 -0.90
N GLY A 138 0.70 14.30 -1.99
CA GLY A 138 0.19 14.26 -3.36
C GLY A 138 -0.70 13.05 -3.62
N ILE A 139 -0.20 11.84 -3.37
CA ILE A 139 -1.00 10.61 -3.53
C ILE A 139 -2.13 10.55 -2.51
N TYR A 140 -1.91 11.02 -1.26
CA TYR A 140 -2.97 11.05 -0.26
C TYR A 140 -4.18 11.86 -0.74
N ARG A 141 -3.94 13.07 -1.27
CA ARG A 141 -5.00 13.91 -1.86
C ARG A 141 -5.72 13.20 -3.01
N LEU A 142 -4.99 12.56 -3.92
CA LEU A 142 -5.60 11.83 -5.05
C LEU A 142 -6.46 10.66 -4.56
N MET A 143 -6.04 9.97 -3.51
CA MET A 143 -6.80 8.90 -2.88
C MET A 143 -8.05 9.41 -2.17
N GLN A 144 -8.01 10.59 -1.55
CA GLN A 144 -9.21 11.23 -1.01
C GLN A 144 -10.24 11.49 -2.10
N LEU A 145 -9.80 11.99 -3.26
CA LEU A 145 -10.67 12.22 -4.42
C LEU A 145 -11.19 10.92 -5.03
N TYR A 146 -10.37 9.87 -5.04
CA TYR A 146 -10.72 8.56 -5.59
C TYR A 146 -11.71 7.80 -4.71
N TYR A 147 -11.45 7.72 -3.40
CA TYR A 147 -12.33 7.03 -2.44
C TYR A 147 -13.48 7.90 -1.93
N GLY A 148 -13.45 9.21 -2.18
CA GLY A 148 -14.44 10.17 -1.67
C GLY A 148 -14.43 10.29 -0.14
N GLN A 149 -13.29 10.01 0.51
CA GLN A 149 -13.15 9.95 1.97
C GLN A 149 -11.94 10.76 2.44
N ASN A 150 -12.06 11.36 3.63
CA ASN A 150 -10.90 11.85 4.37
C ASN A 150 -10.72 10.97 5.60
N THR A 151 -9.60 10.27 5.68
CA THR A 151 -9.31 9.29 6.73
C THR A 151 -8.42 9.85 7.85
N LEU A 152 -7.88 11.06 7.69
CA LEU A 152 -7.16 11.72 8.77
C LEU A 152 -8.10 11.99 9.96
N PRO A 153 -7.62 11.80 11.20
CA PRO A 153 -8.40 12.12 12.39
C PRO A 153 -8.76 13.61 12.39
N ASN A 154 -9.95 13.93 12.90
CA ASN A 154 -10.32 15.32 13.11
C ASN A 154 -9.36 15.97 14.13
N PRO A 155 -8.92 17.21 13.90
CA PRO A 155 -8.06 17.94 14.83
C PRO A 155 -8.75 18.24 16.17
#